data_AF-A0A925R5G5-F1
#
_entry.id   AF-A0A925R5G5-F1
#
_cell.length_a   1.000
_cell.length_b   1.000
_cell.length_c   1.000
_cell.angle_alpha   90.00
_cell.angle_beta   90.00
_cell.angle_gamma   90.00
#
_symmetry.space_group_name_H-M   'P 1'
#
loop_
_entity.id
_entity.type
_entity.pdbx_description
1 polymer ?
#
loop_
_entity_poly.entity_id
_entity_poly.type
_entity_poly.pdbx_seq_one_letter_code
_entity_poly.pdbx_strand_id
1 'polypeptide(L)'
;MLFYMAVILPLLSLALLIFTYHAFKIMQTLDRRNVVKGESVVYTYEIHNLTPFLFCPMKIFFYGDQILFKKTELMQPIEVILQPGTLHRVSVEVDCVYRGSYFLGIEKIVIKDFFNLFALNFVNIEKQKILVYPLIREIKHLVIRNAVSEATESIISFDKFDSSLFADVRDYRAGDSFRSIHWKLSSKYNQLMTKEYEGNVNNKSKILINSDILPFTFEENIVIEEYVVEGAVALLKYLLENNTPIEMFWYKSEAKRIYGNKMKEFGKFYESLTQMIFGGTNFIQKVLIKEMELSRDNNNFIIFTPYIGKEMSEYLIRKKRQNCTIHVFIVDANNSEFTACINKMDGEPKYNLISHGVHVYRIIFENGMCRLEVA
;
A
#
# COMPACT_ATOMS: atom_id res chain seq x y z
N MET A 1 -48.15 -46.17 21.39
CA MET A 1 -48.18 -45.09 20.37
C MET A 1 -47.27 -43.92 20.74
N LEU A 2 -47.48 -43.25 21.87
CA LEU A 2 -46.66 -42.10 22.30
C LEU A 2 -45.15 -42.42 22.43
N PHE A 3 -44.80 -43.57 23.03
CA PHE A 3 -43.40 -44.01 23.16
C PHE A 3 -42.69 -44.14 21.80
N TYR A 4 -43.34 -44.76 20.81
CA TYR A 4 -42.77 -44.91 19.47
C TYR A 4 -42.61 -43.55 18.76
N MET A 5 -43.59 -42.65 18.89
CA MET A 5 -43.47 -41.29 18.32
C MET A 5 -42.32 -40.51 18.95
N ALA A 6 -42.13 -40.63 20.27
CA ALA A 6 -41.04 -39.97 21.00
C ALA A 6 -39.65 -40.44 20.58
N VAL A 7 -39.51 -41.67 20.08
CA VAL A 7 -38.24 -42.22 19.58
C VAL A 7 -38.07 -41.95 18.08
N ILE A 8 -39.12 -42.15 17.28
CA ILE A 8 -39.05 -42.04 15.82
C ILE A 8 -38.86 -40.60 15.37
N LEU A 9 -39.51 -39.62 16.01
CA LEU A 9 -39.43 -38.22 15.61
C LEU A 9 -38.00 -37.66 15.71
N PRO A 10 -37.26 -37.82 16.83
CA PRO A 10 -35.85 -37.39 16.89
C PRO A 10 -34.95 -38.12 15.88
N LEU A 11 -35.17 -39.42 15.64
CA LEU A 11 -34.39 -40.18 14.66
C LEU A 11 -34.63 -39.68 13.23
N LEU A 12 -35.89 -39.41 12.87
CA LEU A 12 -36.24 -38.82 11.59
C LEU A 12 -35.66 -37.41 11.44
N SER A 13 -35.74 -36.60 12.51
CA SER A 13 -35.16 -35.25 12.57
C SER A 13 -33.65 -35.28 12.35
N LEU A 14 -32.95 -36.21 13.00
CA LEU A 14 -31.51 -36.42 12.84
C LEU A 14 -31.16 -36.90 11.43
N ALA A 15 -31.95 -37.82 10.86
CA ALA A 15 -31.76 -38.28 9.49
C ALA A 15 -31.91 -37.14 8.47
N LEU A 16 -32.93 -36.28 8.64
CA LEU A 16 -33.13 -35.11 7.80
C LEU A 16 -32.01 -34.07 7.96
N LEU A 17 -31.50 -33.90 9.18
CA LEU A 17 -30.36 -33.02 9.46
C LEU A 17 -29.09 -33.51 8.75
N ILE A 18 -28.77 -34.80 8.86
CA ILE A 18 -27.61 -35.41 8.20
C ILE A 18 -27.77 -35.35 6.68
N PHE A 19 -28.98 -35.61 6.16
CA PHE A 19 -29.28 -35.48 4.74
C PHE A 19 -29.04 -34.04 4.26
N THR A 20 -29.63 -33.06 4.97
CA THR A 20 -29.46 -31.63 4.67
C THR A 20 -27.98 -31.29 4.61
N TYR A 21 -27.20 -31.67 5.62
CA TYR A 21 -25.75 -31.40 5.72
C TYR A 21 -24.94 -31.85 4.50
N HIS A 22 -25.32 -32.96 3.87
CA HIS A 22 -24.60 -33.49 2.69
C HIS A 22 -25.20 -33.03 1.35
N ALA A 23 -26.44 -32.53 1.34
CA ALA A 23 -27.20 -32.30 0.12
C ALA A 23 -27.16 -30.85 -0.39
N PHE A 24 -27.05 -29.85 0.49
CA PHE A 24 -27.04 -28.45 0.05
C PHE A 24 -25.77 -28.14 -0.74
N LYS A 25 -25.85 -27.18 -1.67
CA LYS A 25 -24.68 -26.62 -2.37
C LYS A 25 -24.56 -25.14 -2.09
N ILE A 26 -23.33 -24.65 -1.94
CA ILE A 26 -23.03 -23.23 -1.75
C ILE A 26 -22.27 -22.73 -2.97
N MET A 27 -22.64 -21.55 -3.44
CA MET A 27 -21.84 -20.77 -4.38
C MET A 27 -21.63 -19.37 -3.81
N GLN A 28 -20.41 -18.85 -3.95
CA GLN A 28 -20.06 -17.49 -3.54
C GLN A 28 -19.35 -16.82 -4.71
N THR A 29 -19.75 -15.60 -5.02
CA THR A 29 -19.21 -14.84 -6.15
C THR A 29 -18.98 -13.39 -5.75
N LEU A 30 -17.97 -12.79 -6.38
CA LEU A 30 -17.70 -11.37 -6.36
C LEU A 30 -17.78 -10.89 -7.80
N ASP A 31 -18.42 -9.75 -8.03
CA ASP A 31 -18.41 -9.08 -9.34
C ASP A 31 -16.98 -8.69 -9.75
N ARG A 32 -16.17 -8.22 -8.79
CA ARG A 32 -14.79 -7.79 -8.99
C ARG A 32 -13.90 -8.23 -7.82
N ARG A 33 -12.69 -8.68 -8.14
CA ARG A 33 -11.67 -9.09 -7.15
C ARG A 33 -10.61 -8.02 -6.91
N ASN A 34 -10.40 -7.14 -7.90
CA ASN A 34 -9.44 -6.05 -7.85
C ASN A 34 -10.23 -4.75 -7.96
N VAL A 35 -10.07 -3.88 -6.98
CA VAL A 35 -10.92 -2.71 -6.75
C VAL A 35 -10.03 -1.55 -6.36
N VAL A 36 -10.40 -0.32 -6.70
CA VAL A 36 -9.69 0.86 -6.16
C VAL A 36 -10.43 1.36 -4.92
N LYS A 37 -9.66 1.85 -3.95
CA LYS A 37 -10.19 2.54 -2.77
C LYS A 37 -11.31 3.52 -3.14
N GLY A 38 -12.41 3.45 -2.40
CA GLY A 38 -13.60 4.29 -2.57
C GLY A 38 -14.64 3.71 -3.54
N GLU A 39 -14.33 2.64 -4.26
CA GLU A 39 -15.33 1.88 -5.01
C GLU A 39 -16.01 0.83 -4.11
N SER A 40 -17.13 0.29 -4.58
CA SER A 40 -17.88 -0.77 -3.90
C SER A 40 -17.94 -2.03 -4.77
N VAL A 41 -17.99 -3.19 -4.12
CA VAL A 41 -18.12 -4.50 -4.78
C VAL A 41 -19.40 -5.19 -4.37
N VAL A 42 -19.95 -5.99 -5.27
CA VAL A 42 -21.15 -6.77 -5.02
C VAL A 42 -20.74 -8.20 -4.68
N TYR A 43 -20.90 -8.54 -3.41
CA TYR A 43 -20.78 -9.91 -2.94
C TYR A 43 -22.12 -10.62 -3.07
N THR A 44 -22.12 -11.77 -3.73
CA THR A 44 -23.31 -12.60 -3.86
C THR A 44 -23.03 -13.99 -3.33
N TYR A 45 -23.90 -14.49 -2.46
CA TYR A 45 -23.92 -15.88 -2.05
C TYR A 45 -25.23 -16.56 -2.42
N GLU A 46 -25.13 -17.85 -2.73
CA GLU A 46 -26.25 -18.69 -3.11
C GLU A 46 -26.18 -20.01 -2.36
N ILE A 47 -27.30 -20.43 -1.80
CA ILE A 47 -27.49 -21.77 -1.25
C ILE A 47 -28.56 -22.45 -2.08
N HIS A 48 -28.27 -23.66 -2.54
CA HIS A 48 -29.12 -24.40 -3.46
C HIS A 48 -29.68 -25.65 -2.78
N ASN A 49 -31.01 -25.83 -2.85
CA ASN A 49 -31.67 -27.09 -2.58
C ASN A 49 -32.13 -27.71 -3.90
N LEU A 50 -31.28 -28.56 -4.48
CA LEU A 50 -31.59 -29.28 -5.72
C LEU A 50 -32.38 -30.58 -5.48
N THR A 51 -32.81 -30.81 -4.24
CA THR A 51 -33.49 -32.05 -3.83
C THR A 51 -35.00 -31.82 -3.69
N PRO A 52 -35.82 -32.89 -3.73
CA PRO A 52 -37.26 -32.78 -3.53
C PRO A 52 -37.67 -32.62 -2.04
N PHE A 53 -36.71 -32.55 -1.11
CA PHE A 53 -36.99 -32.48 0.33
C PHE A 53 -36.81 -31.07 0.89
N LEU A 54 -37.61 -30.72 1.90
CA LEU A 54 -37.42 -29.49 2.68
C LEU A 54 -36.14 -29.60 3.52
N PHE A 55 -35.27 -28.60 3.45
CA PHE A 55 -34.07 -28.56 4.27
C PHE A 55 -34.36 -28.08 5.69
N CYS A 56 -33.56 -28.59 6.63
CA CYS A 56 -33.52 -28.09 8.00
C CYS A 56 -33.10 -26.60 8.04
N PRO A 57 -33.58 -25.81 9.03
CA PRO A 57 -33.17 -24.43 9.22
C PRO A 57 -31.66 -24.24 9.27
N MET A 58 -31.16 -23.27 8.52
CA MET A 58 -29.75 -22.91 8.44
C MET A 58 -29.53 -21.50 8.99
N LYS A 59 -28.54 -21.33 9.85
CA LYS A 59 -28.03 -20.02 10.28
C LYS A 59 -26.67 -19.79 9.65
N ILE A 60 -26.55 -18.74 8.85
CA ILE A 60 -25.36 -18.41 8.07
C ILE A 60 -24.59 -17.32 8.81
N PHE A 61 -23.33 -17.59 9.13
CA PHE A 61 -22.42 -16.62 9.73
C PHE A 61 -21.44 -16.15 8.67
N PHE A 62 -21.24 -14.84 8.57
CA PHE A 62 -20.33 -14.26 7.59
C PHE A 62 -18.98 -13.92 8.22
N TYR A 63 -17.93 -14.19 7.46
CA TYR A 63 -16.60 -13.71 7.74
C TYR A 63 -16.39 -12.41 6.97
N GLY A 64 -15.96 -11.39 7.70
CA GLY A 64 -15.64 -10.10 7.15
C GLY A 64 -14.62 -9.38 7.99
N ASP A 65 -13.62 -8.77 7.34
CA ASP A 65 -12.77 -7.83 8.04
C ASP A 65 -13.63 -6.65 8.51
N GLN A 66 -13.53 -6.28 9.80
CA GLN A 66 -14.42 -5.29 10.45
C GLN A 66 -14.42 -3.94 9.71
N ILE A 67 -13.37 -3.70 8.93
CA ILE A 67 -13.10 -2.51 8.13
C ILE A 67 -14.02 -2.42 6.91
N LEU A 68 -14.26 -3.53 6.21
CA LEU A 68 -15.12 -3.57 5.03
C LEU A 68 -16.61 -3.65 5.38
N PHE A 69 -16.92 -4.18 6.57
CA PHE A 69 -18.28 -4.56 6.97
C PHE A 69 -18.95 -3.60 7.95
N LYS A 70 -18.28 -2.51 8.35
CA LYS A 70 -18.79 -1.59 9.38
C LYS A 70 -20.18 -1.02 9.09
N LYS A 71 -20.63 -1.06 7.83
CA LYS A 71 -21.93 -0.55 7.37
C LYS A 71 -22.88 -1.60 6.77
N THR A 72 -22.51 -2.87 6.77
CA THR A 72 -23.22 -3.90 6.00
C THR A 72 -24.08 -4.79 6.89
N GLU A 73 -25.29 -5.14 6.44
CA GLU A 73 -26.25 -5.99 7.16
C GLU A 73 -25.72 -7.42 7.45
N LEU A 74 -24.64 -7.83 6.81
CA LEU A 74 -23.98 -9.13 6.95
C LEU A 74 -23.26 -9.34 8.29
N MET A 75 -23.25 -8.35 9.19
CA MET A 75 -22.70 -8.51 10.55
C MET A 75 -23.58 -9.41 11.45
N GLN A 76 -24.84 -9.64 11.09
CA GLN A 76 -25.74 -10.53 11.83
C GLN A 76 -25.94 -11.86 11.09
N PRO A 77 -26.11 -12.97 11.83
CA PRO A 77 -26.37 -14.25 11.19
C PRO A 77 -27.73 -14.25 10.50
N ILE A 78 -27.77 -14.74 9.26
CA ILE A 78 -29.01 -14.84 8.48
C ILE A 78 -29.60 -16.23 8.68
N GLU A 79 -30.90 -16.29 8.99
CA GLU A 79 -31.64 -17.55 9.10
C GLU A 79 -32.40 -17.83 7.80
N VAL A 80 -32.31 -19.05 7.30
CA VAL A 80 -32.98 -19.47 6.06
C VAL A 80 -33.47 -20.91 6.14
N ILE A 81 -34.62 -21.17 5.52
CA ILE A 81 -35.15 -22.51 5.29
C ILE A 81 -35.36 -22.65 3.78
N LEU A 82 -34.71 -23.65 3.15
CA LEU A 82 -34.79 -23.84 1.70
C LEU A 82 -35.84 -24.89 1.33
N GLN A 83 -36.82 -24.48 0.53
CA GLN A 83 -37.84 -25.35 -0.03
C GLN A 83 -37.28 -26.24 -1.15
N PRO A 84 -37.94 -27.37 -1.47
CA PRO A 84 -37.55 -28.24 -2.57
C PRO A 84 -37.34 -27.50 -3.89
N GLY A 85 -36.22 -27.73 -4.56
CA GLY A 85 -35.91 -27.12 -5.87
C GLY A 85 -35.67 -25.61 -5.84
N THR A 86 -35.56 -24.99 -4.66
CA THR A 86 -35.33 -23.54 -4.55
C THR A 86 -33.86 -23.19 -4.31
N LEU A 87 -33.52 -21.95 -4.65
CA LEU A 87 -32.25 -21.34 -4.30
C LEU A 87 -32.51 -20.10 -3.45
N HIS A 88 -31.66 -19.89 -2.45
CA HIS A 88 -31.61 -18.66 -1.67
C HIS A 88 -30.42 -17.84 -2.14
N ARG A 89 -30.67 -16.69 -2.75
CA ARG A 89 -29.64 -15.78 -3.27
C ARG A 89 -29.75 -14.42 -2.62
N VAL A 90 -28.63 -13.91 -2.14
CA VAL A 90 -28.53 -12.55 -1.58
C VAL A 90 -27.30 -11.89 -2.16
N SER A 91 -27.49 -10.65 -2.61
CA SER A 91 -26.43 -9.79 -3.14
C SER A 91 -26.31 -8.57 -2.24
N VAL A 92 -25.10 -8.27 -1.81
CA VAL A 92 -24.81 -7.19 -0.86
C VAL A 92 -23.66 -6.35 -1.39
N GLU A 93 -23.83 -5.04 -1.33
CA GLU A 93 -22.79 -4.08 -1.68
C GLU A 93 -21.84 -3.87 -0.49
N VAL A 94 -20.54 -3.87 -0.77
CA VAL A 94 -19.46 -3.78 0.21
C VAL A 94 -18.54 -2.63 -0.20
N ASP A 95 -18.52 -1.59 0.64
CA ASP A 95 -17.71 -0.40 0.40
C ASP A 95 -16.23 -0.66 0.73
N CYS A 96 -15.36 -0.46 -0.26
CA CYS A 96 -13.92 -0.66 -0.11
C CYS A 96 -13.24 0.66 0.29
N VAL A 97 -13.39 1.06 1.56
CA VAL A 97 -12.95 2.37 2.08
C VAL A 97 -11.43 2.51 2.21
N TYR A 98 -10.74 1.41 2.52
CA TYR A 98 -9.30 1.38 2.77
C TYR A 98 -8.61 0.34 1.88
N ARG A 99 -7.33 0.58 1.58
CA ARG A 99 -6.53 -0.32 0.76
C ARG A 99 -6.16 -1.58 1.56
N GLY A 100 -5.99 -2.69 0.86
CA GLY A 100 -5.55 -3.91 1.51
C GLY A 100 -5.97 -5.17 0.80
N SER A 101 -5.58 -6.30 1.39
CA SER A 101 -6.01 -7.63 0.97
C SER A 101 -7.00 -8.17 2.00
N TYR A 102 -8.25 -8.27 1.60
CA TYR A 102 -9.34 -8.71 2.48
C TYR A 102 -9.88 -10.07 2.06
N PHE A 103 -10.46 -10.77 3.04
CA PHE A 103 -11.24 -11.98 2.79
C PHE A 103 -12.68 -11.76 3.20
N LEU A 104 -13.57 -12.24 2.36
CA LEU A 104 -15.00 -12.07 2.50
C LEU A 104 -15.69 -13.39 2.19
N GLY A 105 -16.70 -13.77 2.97
CA GLY A 105 -17.51 -14.92 2.63
C GLY A 105 -18.33 -15.45 3.79
N ILE A 106 -18.86 -16.66 3.62
CA ILE A 106 -19.50 -17.40 4.70
C ILE A 106 -18.40 -18.01 5.58
N GLU A 107 -18.44 -17.71 6.88
CA GLU A 107 -17.56 -18.31 7.88
C GLU A 107 -17.98 -19.74 8.19
N LYS A 108 -19.26 -19.92 8.50
CA LYS A 108 -19.87 -21.21 8.84
C LYS A 108 -21.37 -21.17 8.61
N ILE A 109 -21.95 -22.35 8.41
CA ILE A 109 -23.40 -22.55 8.40
C ILE A 109 -23.75 -23.52 9.52
N VAL A 110 -24.64 -23.10 10.42
CA VAL A 110 -25.16 -23.93 11.50
C VAL A 110 -26.52 -24.44 11.08
N ILE A 111 -26.63 -25.75 10.85
CA ILE A 111 -27.86 -26.42 10.47
C ILE A 111 -28.46 -26.98 11.74
N LYS A 112 -29.70 -26.61 12.05
CA LYS A 112 -30.43 -27.12 13.21
C LYS A 112 -31.64 -27.89 12.75
N ASP A 113 -31.95 -28.95 13.46
CA ASP A 113 -33.17 -29.68 13.21
C ASP A 113 -34.42 -28.89 13.67
N PHE A 114 -35.61 -29.25 13.20
CA PHE A 114 -36.84 -28.49 13.47
C PHE A 114 -37.25 -28.49 14.96
N PHE A 115 -36.76 -29.46 15.74
CA PHE A 115 -37.02 -29.55 17.18
C PHE A 115 -35.90 -28.91 18.03
N ASN A 116 -34.85 -28.35 17.40
CA ASN A 116 -33.65 -27.83 18.08
C ASN A 116 -32.95 -28.84 19.02
N LEU A 117 -33.09 -30.15 18.75
CA LEU A 117 -32.45 -31.23 19.49
C LEU A 117 -31.00 -31.44 19.04
N PHE A 118 -30.70 -31.22 17.76
CA PHE A 118 -29.43 -31.51 17.12
C PHE A 118 -28.96 -30.34 16.25
N ALA A 119 -27.65 -30.16 16.16
CA ALA A 119 -27.06 -29.15 15.29
C ALA A 119 -25.76 -29.65 14.66
N LEU A 120 -25.56 -29.33 13.38
CA LEU A 120 -24.32 -29.60 12.65
C LEU A 120 -23.73 -28.28 12.14
N ASN A 121 -22.42 -28.13 12.27
CA ASN A 121 -21.68 -26.97 11.80
C ASN A 121 -20.95 -27.32 10.50
N PHE A 122 -21.32 -26.66 9.42
CA PHE A 122 -20.56 -26.69 8.17
C PHE A 122 -19.51 -25.57 8.20
N VAL A 123 -18.24 -25.95 8.15
CA VAL A 123 -17.07 -25.07 8.31
C VAL A 123 -16.09 -25.27 7.15
N ASN A 124 -14.97 -24.53 7.14
CA ASN A 124 -13.94 -24.59 6.10
C ASN A 124 -14.45 -24.20 4.70
N ILE A 125 -15.38 -23.26 4.66
CA ILE A 125 -15.91 -22.70 3.42
C ILE A 125 -14.85 -21.76 2.81
N GLU A 126 -14.61 -21.88 1.51
CA GLU A 126 -13.67 -21.01 0.80
C GLU A 126 -14.15 -19.55 0.85
N LYS A 127 -13.29 -18.68 1.35
CA LYS A 127 -13.52 -17.24 1.42
C LYS A 127 -13.04 -16.58 0.13
N GLN A 128 -13.78 -15.62 -0.36
CA GLN A 128 -13.40 -14.82 -1.52
C GLN A 128 -12.37 -13.77 -1.13
N LYS A 129 -11.28 -13.68 -1.89
CA LYS A 129 -10.22 -12.68 -1.68
C LYS A 129 -10.53 -11.43 -2.52
N ILE A 130 -10.43 -10.27 -1.89
CA ILE A 130 -10.56 -8.95 -2.51
C ILE A 130 -9.24 -8.19 -2.31
N LEU A 131 -8.75 -7.54 -3.36
CA LEU A 131 -7.59 -6.68 -3.32
C LEU A 131 -8.03 -5.25 -3.64
N VAL A 132 -7.96 -4.37 -2.63
CA VAL A 132 -8.33 -2.96 -2.73
C VAL A 132 -7.05 -2.15 -2.87
N TYR A 133 -6.83 -1.59 -4.05
CA TYR A 133 -5.66 -0.80 -4.38
C TYR A 133 -5.79 0.65 -3.87
N PRO A 134 -4.69 1.28 -3.42
CA PRO A 134 -4.69 2.69 -3.06
C PRO A 134 -4.98 3.58 -4.27
N LEU A 135 -5.57 4.75 -4.03
CA LEU A 135 -5.81 5.71 -5.09
C LEU A 135 -4.48 6.22 -5.68
N ILE A 136 -4.34 6.19 -7.00
CA ILE A 136 -3.19 6.77 -7.69
C ILE A 136 -3.43 8.25 -7.86
N ARG A 137 -2.71 9.07 -7.11
CA ARG A 137 -2.76 10.53 -7.24
C ARG A 137 -1.69 11.04 -8.19
N GLU A 138 -2.05 11.99 -9.03
CA GLU A 138 -1.10 12.68 -9.90
C GLU A 138 -0.38 13.80 -9.14
N ILE A 139 0.91 13.97 -9.41
CA ILE A 139 1.71 15.09 -8.94
C ILE A 139 1.77 16.12 -10.07
N LYS A 140 0.88 17.12 -10.06
CA LYS A 140 0.91 18.25 -11.01
C LYS A 140 1.75 19.38 -10.41
N HIS A 141 2.98 19.51 -10.91
CA HIS A 141 3.96 20.53 -10.56
C HIS A 141 4.55 20.46 -9.15
N LEU A 142 5.84 20.17 -9.10
CA LEU A 142 6.68 20.41 -7.94
C LEU A 142 6.98 21.92 -7.83
N VAL A 143 6.06 22.71 -7.27
CA VAL A 143 6.34 24.13 -7.01
C VAL A 143 7.18 24.23 -5.74
N ILE A 144 8.48 23.97 -5.87
CA ILE A 144 9.44 24.37 -4.84
C ILE A 144 9.80 25.82 -5.12
N ARG A 145 9.23 26.75 -4.35
CA ARG A 145 9.79 28.09 -4.26
C ARG A 145 11.10 27.98 -3.48
N ASN A 146 12.22 28.08 -4.20
CA ASN A 146 13.53 28.31 -3.60
C ASN A 146 13.50 29.66 -2.87
N ALA A 147 13.22 29.64 -1.57
CA ALA A 147 13.61 30.74 -0.71
C ALA A 147 15.11 30.56 -0.45
N VAL A 148 15.91 31.49 -0.96
CA VAL A 148 17.36 31.60 -0.76
C VAL A 148 18.22 30.68 -1.63
N SER A 149 18.32 31.00 -2.93
CA SER A 149 19.59 31.25 -3.63
C SER A 149 19.37 31.14 -5.14
N GLU A 150 19.70 32.21 -5.87
CA GLU A 150 19.94 32.18 -7.31
C GLU A 150 21.13 31.26 -7.59
N ALA A 151 20.86 29.99 -7.87
CA ALA A 151 21.71 28.98 -8.55
C ALA A 151 21.47 27.59 -7.97
N THR A 152 20.26 27.05 -8.05
CA THR A 152 20.07 25.59 -8.05
C THR A 152 18.73 25.26 -8.69
N GLU A 153 18.80 24.49 -9.78
CA GLU A 153 17.65 23.98 -10.50
C GLU A 153 16.76 23.12 -9.57
N SER A 154 15.48 23.04 -9.91
CA SER A 154 14.43 22.28 -9.23
C SER A 154 14.88 20.91 -8.71
N ILE A 155 14.58 20.63 -7.43
CA ILE A 155 15.06 19.45 -6.68
C ILE A 155 14.49 18.10 -7.17
N ILE A 156 13.76 18.04 -8.30
CA ILE A 156 13.51 16.77 -8.99
C ILE A 156 13.86 16.91 -10.48
N SER A 157 15.11 17.21 -10.77
CA SER A 157 15.72 16.94 -12.07
C SER A 157 16.35 15.54 -12.04
N PHE A 158 15.55 14.50 -12.30
CA PHE A 158 16.11 13.19 -12.65
C PHE A 158 16.56 13.11 -14.11
N ASP A 159 16.21 14.11 -14.90
CA ASP A 159 16.67 14.28 -16.27
C ASP A 159 17.27 15.66 -16.43
N LYS A 160 18.59 15.71 -16.32
CA LYS A 160 19.46 16.42 -17.26
C LYS A 160 20.87 15.94 -16.98
N PHE A 161 21.54 15.49 -18.04
CA PHE A 161 22.99 15.52 -18.10
C PHE A 161 23.41 16.91 -17.66
N ASP A 162 23.86 17.00 -16.42
CA ASP A 162 24.21 18.25 -15.81
C ASP A 162 25.47 18.72 -16.53
N SER A 163 25.30 19.61 -17.52
CA SER A 163 26.40 20.19 -18.28
C SER A 163 27.31 21.06 -17.41
N SER A 164 26.98 21.20 -16.13
CA SER A 164 27.77 21.87 -15.09
C SER A 164 28.78 20.95 -14.39
N LEU A 165 28.70 19.62 -14.54
CA LEU A 165 29.70 18.65 -14.07
C LEU A 165 30.78 18.42 -15.14
N PHE A 166 31.47 19.50 -15.51
CA PHE A 166 32.63 19.44 -16.37
C PHE A 166 33.82 18.93 -15.54
N ALA A 167 34.13 17.63 -15.64
CA ALA A 167 35.20 17.03 -14.84
C ALA A 167 36.58 17.20 -15.49
N ASP A 168 36.70 16.88 -16.79
CA ASP A 168 37.98 17.01 -17.50
C ASP A 168 37.82 17.01 -19.04
N VAL A 169 38.92 17.29 -19.74
CA VAL A 169 39.02 17.20 -21.20
C VAL A 169 40.10 16.20 -21.57
N ARG A 170 39.74 15.21 -22.39
CA ARG A 170 40.69 14.23 -22.95
C ARG A 170 40.79 14.27 -24.46
N ASP A 171 41.84 13.65 -24.99
CA ASP A 171 42.01 13.46 -26.42
C ASP A 171 40.88 12.61 -27.01
N TYR A 172 40.39 13.02 -28.18
CA TYR A 172 39.40 12.29 -28.96
C TYR A 172 39.93 10.91 -29.37
N ARG A 173 39.16 9.87 -29.09
CA ARG A 173 39.44 8.51 -29.54
C ARG A 173 38.41 8.09 -30.59
N ALA A 174 38.85 7.29 -31.56
CA ALA A 174 37.94 6.74 -32.56
C ALA A 174 36.82 5.93 -31.88
N GLY A 175 35.59 6.40 -32.02
CA GLY A 175 34.41 5.86 -31.31
C GLY A 175 33.69 6.90 -30.43
N ASP A 176 34.35 8.01 -30.09
CA ASP A 176 33.71 9.11 -29.38
C ASP A 176 32.70 9.85 -30.28
N SER A 177 31.58 10.27 -29.69
CA SER A 177 30.52 10.99 -30.42
C SER A 177 31.00 12.37 -30.88
N PHE A 178 30.61 12.79 -32.09
CA PHE A 178 30.91 14.14 -32.57
C PHE A 178 30.22 15.24 -31.73
N ARG A 179 29.12 14.91 -31.04
CA ARG A 179 28.43 15.84 -30.14
C ARG A 179 29.19 16.11 -28.84
N SER A 180 30.09 15.21 -28.43
CA SER A 180 30.91 15.38 -27.23
C SER A 180 32.21 16.15 -27.47
N ILE A 181 32.46 16.65 -28.70
CA ILE A 181 33.67 17.42 -29.01
C ILE A 181 33.60 18.81 -28.37
N HIS A 182 34.67 19.19 -27.68
CA HIS A 182 34.84 20.55 -27.16
C HIS A 182 35.45 21.46 -28.24
N TRP A 183 34.62 21.94 -29.16
CA TRP A 183 35.05 22.72 -30.33
C TRP A 183 35.97 23.90 -30.00
N LYS A 184 35.70 24.64 -28.92
CA LYS A 184 36.50 25.80 -28.51
C LYS A 184 37.91 25.43 -28.02
N LEU A 185 38.08 24.30 -27.33
CA LEU A 185 39.41 23.83 -26.90
C LEU A 185 40.13 23.17 -28.07
N SER A 186 39.39 22.38 -28.84
CA SER A 186 39.92 21.68 -30.02
C SER A 186 40.49 22.67 -31.05
N SER A 187 39.82 23.82 -31.24
CA SER A 187 40.29 24.90 -32.11
C SER A 187 41.54 25.61 -31.58
N LYS A 188 41.72 25.66 -30.25
CA LYS A 188 42.86 26.33 -29.62
C LYS A 188 44.14 25.47 -29.65
N TYR A 189 43.98 24.16 -29.48
CA TYR A 189 45.10 23.21 -29.42
C TYR A 189 45.33 22.46 -30.75
N ASN A 190 44.52 22.73 -31.78
CA ASN A 190 44.56 22.10 -33.10
C ASN A 190 44.52 20.56 -33.05
N GLN A 191 43.84 20.02 -32.05
CA GLN A 191 43.65 18.59 -31.79
C GLN A 191 42.20 18.37 -31.35
N LEU A 192 41.56 17.28 -31.77
CA LEU A 192 40.19 16.99 -31.36
C LEU A 192 40.17 16.57 -29.89
N MET A 193 39.41 17.31 -29.08
CA MET A 193 39.28 17.07 -27.65
C MET A 193 37.82 16.78 -27.29
N THR A 194 37.59 15.74 -26.50
CA THR A 194 36.27 15.27 -26.06
C THR A 194 36.00 15.74 -24.64
N LYS A 195 34.81 16.29 -24.40
CA LYS A 195 34.31 16.60 -23.06
C LYS A 195 34.09 15.30 -22.31
N GLU A 196 34.78 15.10 -21.19
CA GLU A 196 34.56 13.96 -20.31
C GLU A 196 33.66 14.41 -19.15
N TYR A 197 32.42 13.95 -19.18
CA TYR A 197 31.46 14.18 -18.11
C TYR A 197 31.66 13.09 -17.06
N GLU A 198 31.81 13.44 -15.79
CA GLU A 198 31.65 12.48 -14.70
C GLU A 198 30.20 11.98 -14.74
N GLY A 199 30.00 10.84 -15.40
CA GLY A 199 28.71 10.21 -15.47
C GLY A 199 28.30 9.71 -14.09
N ASN A 200 27.48 10.46 -13.37
CA ASN A 200 26.66 9.92 -12.28
C ASN A 200 25.56 9.01 -12.87
N VAL A 201 25.97 7.90 -13.48
CA VAL A 201 25.07 6.94 -14.16
C VAL A 201 24.41 5.98 -13.15
N ASN A 202 24.61 6.16 -11.84
CA ASN A 202 24.15 5.20 -10.83
C ASN A 202 23.47 5.79 -9.58
N ASN A 203 22.94 7.02 -9.61
CA ASN A 203 22.16 7.52 -8.47
C ASN A 203 20.78 6.86 -8.44
N LYS A 204 20.71 5.67 -7.83
CA LYS A 204 19.45 4.97 -7.55
C LYS A 204 18.72 5.72 -6.44
N SER A 205 17.45 6.02 -6.68
CA SER A 205 16.58 6.56 -5.65
C SER A 205 16.14 5.44 -4.72
N LYS A 206 16.54 5.50 -3.46
CA LYS A 206 16.13 4.54 -2.44
C LYS A 206 14.93 5.09 -1.69
N ILE A 207 13.78 4.42 -1.85
CA ILE A 207 12.55 4.77 -1.15
C ILE A 207 12.42 3.89 0.08
N LEU A 208 12.44 4.50 1.27
CA LEU A 208 12.28 3.84 2.55
C LEU A 208 10.91 4.23 3.12
N ILE A 209 10.07 3.25 3.44
CA ILE A 209 8.73 3.52 3.98
C ILE A 209 8.68 3.06 5.43
N ASN A 210 8.41 4.01 6.33
CA ASN A 210 8.16 3.73 7.73
C ASN A 210 6.77 3.10 7.90
N SER A 211 6.78 1.86 8.36
CA SER A 211 5.59 1.04 8.59
C SER A 211 5.35 0.73 10.06
N ASP A 212 5.88 1.56 10.96
CA ASP A 212 5.70 1.41 12.40
C ASP A 212 4.28 1.76 12.84
N ILE A 213 3.75 1.01 13.82
CA ILE A 213 2.45 1.29 14.42
C ILE A 213 2.60 2.45 15.42
N LEU A 214 1.69 3.42 15.35
CA LEU A 214 1.62 4.53 16.29
C LEU A 214 0.66 4.21 17.43
N PRO A 215 0.85 4.82 18.61
CA PRO A 215 -0.02 4.62 19.78
C PRO A 215 -1.36 5.37 19.62
N PHE A 216 -2.02 5.19 18.48
CA PHE A 216 -3.34 5.71 18.13
C PHE A 216 -4.35 4.58 17.99
N THR A 217 -5.63 4.93 17.83
CA THR A 217 -6.66 3.92 17.55
C THR A 217 -6.42 3.24 16.20
N PHE A 218 -7.05 2.09 16.00
CA PHE A 218 -6.97 1.37 14.73
C PHE A 218 -7.43 2.24 13.54
N GLU A 219 -8.52 2.99 13.73
CA GLU A 219 -9.11 3.84 12.69
C GLU A 219 -8.24 5.06 12.35
N GLU A 220 -7.47 5.58 13.30
CA GLU A 220 -6.53 6.66 13.04
C GLU A 220 -5.27 6.15 12.34
N ASN A 221 -4.73 5.01 12.79
CA ASN A 221 -3.57 4.39 12.16
C ASN A 221 -3.86 4.07 10.69
N ILE A 222 -4.99 3.43 10.38
CA ILE A 222 -5.31 3.09 8.98
C ILE A 222 -5.39 4.33 8.08
N VAL A 223 -5.90 5.46 8.57
CA VAL A 223 -5.91 6.71 7.82
C VAL A 223 -4.47 7.19 7.57
N ILE A 224 -3.60 7.18 8.56
CA ILE A 224 -2.19 7.58 8.38
C ILE A 224 -1.49 6.67 7.37
N GLU A 225 -1.69 5.35 7.47
CA GLU A 225 -1.14 4.35 6.54
C GLU A 225 -1.57 4.60 5.09
N GLU A 226 -2.84 4.94 4.87
CA GLU A 226 -3.36 5.30 3.55
C GLU A 226 -2.59 6.48 2.97
N TYR A 227 -2.40 7.54 3.75
CA TYR A 227 -1.76 8.75 3.25
C TYR A 227 -0.28 8.50 2.91
N VAL A 228 0.44 7.78 3.77
CA VAL A 228 1.84 7.41 3.54
C VAL A 228 1.97 6.65 2.22
N VAL A 229 1.09 5.67 1.99
CA VAL A 229 1.17 4.86 0.78
C VAL A 229 0.66 5.56 -0.46
N GLU A 230 -0.43 6.33 -0.40
CA GLU A 230 -0.88 7.13 -1.55
C GLU A 230 0.21 8.11 -2.00
N GLY A 231 0.91 8.73 -1.04
CA GLY A 231 2.06 9.59 -1.32
C GLY A 231 3.22 8.84 -1.96
N ALA A 232 3.55 7.66 -1.43
CA ALA A 232 4.58 6.79 -1.99
C ALA A 232 4.24 6.34 -3.42
N VAL A 233 3.00 5.92 -3.67
CA VAL A 233 2.49 5.53 -5.00
C VAL A 233 2.60 6.69 -5.98
N ALA A 234 2.17 7.89 -5.58
CA ALA A 234 2.21 9.08 -6.42
C ALA A 234 3.65 9.42 -6.84
N LEU A 235 4.58 9.42 -5.88
CA LEU A 235 6.00 9.72 -6.16
C LEU A 235 6.66 8.61 -6.98
N LEU A 236 6.40 7.34 -6.65
CA LEU A 236 6.89 6.18 -7.40
C LEU A 236 6.47 6.24 -8.87
N LYS A 237 5.19 6.52 -9.12
CA LYS A 237 4.67 6.67 -10.48
C LYS A 237 5.40 7.79 -11.21
N TYR A 238 5.50 8.96 -10.60
CA TYR A 238 6.20 10.11 -11.17
C TYR A 238 7.67 9.78 -11.52
N LEU A 239 8.40 9.12 -10.62
CA LEU A 239 9.80 8.77 -10.84
C LEU A 239 9.98 7.72 -11.95
N LEU A 240 9.11 6.71 -12.03
CA LEU A 240 9.16 5.69 -13.09
C LEU A 240 8.73 6.23 -14.46
N GLU A 241 7.81 7.19 -14.51
CA GLU A 241 7.44 7.92 -15.74
C GLU A 241 8.63 8.74 -16.28
N ASN A 242 9.48 9.25 -15.39
CA ASN A 242 10.73 9.96 -15.71
C ASN A 242 11.97 9.04 -15.76
N ASN A 243 11.79 7.72 -15.99
CA ASN A 243 12.87 6.74 -16.14
C ASN A 243 13.92 6.71 -15.02
N THR A 244 13.55 7.11 -13.81
CA THR A 244 14.45 7.10 -12.66
C THR A 244 14.57 5.68 -12.09
N PRO A 245 15.79 5.13 -11.90
CA PRO A 245 15.97 3.87 -11.18
C PRO A 245 15.58 4.02 -9.71
N ILE A 246 14.66 3.18 -9.25
CA ILE A 246 14.13 3.18 -7.89
C ILE A 246 14.40 1.84 -7.22
N GLU A 247 14.72 1.90 -5.94
CA GLU A 247 14.74 0.76 -5.06
C GLU A 247 13.88 1.04 -3.82
N MET A 248 12.77 0.33 -3.65
CA MET A 248 11.84 0.48 -2.55
C MET A 248 12.11 -0.56 -1.46
N PHE A 249 12.14 -0.12 -0.21
CA PHE A 249 12.37 -0.95 0.96
C PHE A 249 11.33 -0.69 2.04
N TRP A 250 10.89 -1.77 2.67
CA TRP A 250 10.05 -1.72 3.86
C TRP A 250 10.21 -2.97 4.70
N TYR A 251 9.68 -2.93 5.92
CA TYR A 251 9.79 -4.02 6.87
C TYR A 251 8.41 -4.58 7.25
N LYS A 252 8.31 -5.90 7.33
CA LYS A 252 7.16 -6.58 7.97
C LYS A 252 7.65 -7.58 9.01
N SER A 253 8.09 -8.74 8.55
CA SER A 253 8.85 -9.75 9.33
C SER A 253 10.32 -9.75 8.92
N GLU A 254 10.56 -9.55 7.63
CA GLU A 254 11.87 -9.40 6.99
C GLU A 254 11.87 -8.14 6.13
N ALA A 255 13.06 -7.62 5.84
CA ALA A 255 13.22 -6.49 4.93
C ALA A 255 12.89 -6.96 3.50
N LYS A 256 11.87 -6.35 2.89
CA LYS A 256 11.53 -6.58 1.49
C LYS A 256 12.15 -5.47 0.64
N ARG A 257 12.63 -5.84 -0.55
CA ARG A 257 13.22 -4.92 -1.53
C ARG A 257 12.63 -5.14 -2.91
N ILE A 258 12.33 -4.06 -3.61
CA ILE A 258 11.85 -4.07 -4.99
C ILE A 258 12.63 -3.02 -5.77
N TYR A 259 13.27 -3.46 -6.85
CA TYR A 259 13.98 -2.58 -7.77
C TYR A 259 13.17 -2.40 -9.05
N GLY A 260 13.18 -1.21 -9.64
CA GLY A 260 12.66 -0.99 -10.99
C GLY A 260 13.01 0.38 -11.54
N ASN A 261 13.02 0.51 -12.87
CA ASN A 261 13.49 1.72 -13.55
C ASN A 261 12.63 2.17 -14.73
N LYS A 262 11.51 1.48 -14.99
CA LYS A 262 10.61 1.75 -16.11
C LYS A 262 9.16 1.70 -15.66
N MET A 263 8.31 2.50 -16.30
CA MET A 263 6.87 2.53 -16.03
C MET A 263 6.17 1.17 -16.19
N LYS A 264 6.63 0.30 -17.10
CA LYS A 264 6.10 -1.07 -17.25
C LYS A 264 6.20 -1.90 -15.97
N GLU A 265 7.12 -1.54 -15.09
CA GLU A 265 7.36 -2.24 -13.84
C GLU A 265 6.58 -1.65 -12.66
N PHE A 266 5.82 -0.57 -12.85
CA PHE A 266 5.03 0.08 -11.80
C PHE A 266 4.07 -0.90 -11.10
N GLY A 267 3.46 -1.83 -11.84
CA GLY A 267 2.52 -2.80 -11.31
C GLY A 267 3.04 -3.59 -10.10
N LYS A 268 4.33 -3.99 -10.11
CA LYS A 268 4.93 -4.75 -9.00
C LYS A 268 5.07 -3.91 -7.73
N PHE A 269 5.33 -2.61 -7.86
CA PHE A 269 5.37 -1.67 -6.75
C PHE A 269 3.95 -1.44 -6.22
N TYR A 270 3.00 -1.21 -7.12
CA TYR A 270 1.61 -0.94 -6.78
C TYR A 270 0.95 -2.11 -6.03
N GLU A 271 1.15 -3.34 -6.50
CA GLU A 271 0.69 -4.55 -5.81
C GLU A 271 1.36 -4.73 -4.43
N SER A 272 2.66 -4.46 -4.34
CA SER A 272 3.41 -4.62 -3.10
C SER A 272 3.00 -3.60 -2.04
N LEU A 273 2.79 -2.35 -2.46
CA LEU A 273 2.24 -1.31 -1.61
C LEU A 273 0.83 -1.69 -1.18
N THR A 274 -0.04 -2.15 -2.09
CA THR A 274 -1.40 -2.59 -1.77
C THR A 274 -1.45 -3.66 -0.67
N GLN A 275 -0.49 -4.58 -0.65
CA GLN A 275 -0.41 -5.66 0.35
C GLN A 275 0.44 -5.29 1.58
N MET A 276 0.96 -4.06 1.64
CA MET A 276 1.79 -3.59 2.74
C MET A 276 0.93 -3.33 3.98
N ILE A 277 1.23 -4.08 5.06
CA ILE A 277 0.60 -3.95 6.37
C ILE A 277 1.57 -3.21 7.30
N PHE A 278 1.10 -2.18 7.99
CA PHE A 278 1.92 -1.52 9.00
C PHE A 278 1.82 -2.31 10.29
N GLY A 279 2.97 -2.81 10.72
CA GLY A 279 3.12 -3.69 11.86
C GLY A 279 4.53 -3.61 12.46
N GLY A 280 5.31 -2.62 12.02
CA GLY A 280 6.66 -2.39 12.47
C GLY A 280 6.68 -1.85 13.90
N THR A 281 7.81 -2.05 14.56
CA THR A 281 8.08 -1.52 15.90
C THR A 281 9.42 -0.78 15.97
N ASN A 282 10.18 -0.75 14.87
CA ASN A 282 11.53 -0.18 14.86
C ASN A 282 12.05 0.03 13.42
N PHE A 283 11.39 0.92 12.68
CA PHE A 283 11.79 1.31 11.33
C PHE A 283 13.23 1.84 11.28
N ILE A 284 13.62 2.64 12.29
CA ILE A 284 14.94 3.29 12.32
C ILE A 284 16.05 2.24 12.26
N GLN A 285 16.05 1.26 13.15
CA GLN A 285 17.14 0.27 13.19
C GLN A 285 17.01 -0.77 12.06
N LYS A 286 15.78 -1.24 11.78
CA LYS A 286 15.56 -2.38 10.88
C LYS A 286 15.63 -2.02 9.40
N VAL A 287 15.30 -0.78 9.05
CA VAL A 287 15.25 -0.30 7.65
C VAL A 287 16.20 0.87 7.47
N LEU A 288 16.00 1.97 8.18
CA LEU A 288 16.70 3.22 7.89
C LEU A 288 18.22 3.08 8.01
N ILE A 289 18.70 2.71 9.20
CA ILE A 289 20.13 2.59 9.48
C ILE A 289 20.76 1.50 8.61
N LYS A 290 20.13 0.32 8.61
CA LYS A 290 20.61 -0.84 7.84
C LYS A 290 20.80 -0.52 6.36
N GLU A 291 19.80 0.07 5.71
CA GLU A 291 19.87 0.35 4.27
C GLU A 291 20.77 1.54 3.93
N MET A 292 20.85 2.55 4.81
CA MET A 292 21.77 3.68 4.64
C MET A 292 23.23 3.35 4.92
N GLU A 293 23.53 2.28 5.68
CA GLU A 293 24.89 1.78 5.90
C GLU A 293 25.34 0.77 4.85
N LEU A 294 24.43 -0.05 4.32
CA LEU A 294 24.70 -0.94 3.19
C LEU A 294 24.99 -0.17 1.88
N SER A 295 24.56 1.08 1.81
CA SER A 295 24.76 1.96 0.67
C SER A 295 26.17 2.54 0.68
N ARG A 296 26.99 2.15 -0.31
CA ARG A 296 28.37 2.66 -0.47
C ARG A 296 28.48 3.95 -1.30
N ASP A 297 27.43 4.28 -2.07
CA ASP A 297 27.40 5.39 -3.03
C ASP A 297 26.54 6.57 -2.54
N ASN A 298 26.72 7.75 -3.15
CA ASN A 298 25.91 8.97 -2.98
C ASN A 298 24.46 8.76 -3.48
N ASN A 299 23.72 7.87 -2.85
CA ASN A 299 22.34 7.58 -3.22
C ASN A 299 21.39 8.67 -2.75
N ASN A 300 20.34 8.89 -3.55
CA ASN A 300 19.23 9.72 -3.15
C ASN A 300 18.28 8.91 -2.26
N PHE A 301 18.12 9.31 -0.99
CA PHE A 301 17.21 8.66 -0.05
C PHE A 301 15.92 9.45 0.06
N ILE A 302 14.81 8.75 -0.18
CA ILE A 302 13.45 9.26 -0.08
C ILE A 302 12.78 8.49 1.06
N ILE A 303 12.42 9.16 2.14
CA ILE A 303 11.87 8.53 3.33
C ILE A 303 10.41 8.95 3.49
N PHE A 304 9.49 8.02 3.39
CA PHE A 304 8.09 8.25 3.76
C PHE A 304 7.88 7.86 5.20
N THR A 305 7.44 8.80 6.03
CA THR A 305 7.28 8.54 7.46
C THR A 305 6.05 9.25 8.03
N PRO A 306 5.30 8.59 8.92
CA PRO A 306 4.17 9.23 9.55
C PRO A 306 4.57 10.22 10.66
N TYR A 307 5.81 10.15 11.17
CA TYR A 307 6.35 11.10 12.14
C TYR A 307 7.88 11.22 12.03
N ILE A 308 8.44 12.28 12.60
CA ILE A 308 9.88 12.54 12.72
C ILE A 308 10.26 12.54 14.20
N GLY A 309 10.82 11.42 14.67
CA GLY A 309 11.39 11.33 16.00
C GLY A 309 12.79 11.97 16.10
N LYS A 310 13.20 12.31 17.33
CA LYS A 310 14.53 12.87 17.63
C LYS A 310 15.67 11.98 17.13
N GLU A 311 15.63 10.68 17.42
CA GLU A 311 16.63 9.70 16.98
C GLU A 311 16.79 9.71 15.45
N MET A 312 15.67 9.70 14.71
CA MET A 312 15.71 9.75 13.25
C MET A 312 16.31 11.07 12.76
N SER A 313 15.92 12.20 13.35
CA SER A 313 16.45 13.51 12.94
C SER A 313 17.97 13.62 13.12
N GLU A 314 18.49 13.19 14.27
CA GLU A 314 19.92 13.22 14.57
C GLU A 314 20.71 12.31 13.62
N TYR A 315 20.18 11.11 13.32
CA TYR A 315 20.79 10.18 12.38
C TYR A 315 20.87 10.75 10.97
N LEU A 316 19.77 11.33 10.47
CA LEU A 316 19.70 11.88 9.12
C LEU A 316 20.61 13.11 8.97
N ILE A 317 20.73 13.96 9.99
CA ILE A 317 21.69 15.09 9.99
C ILE A 317 23.13 14.57 9.86
N ARG A 318 23.47 13.52 10.61
CA ARG A 318 24.80 12.89 10.51
C ARG A 318 25.06 12.33 9.11
N LYS A 319 24.07 11.70 8.48
CA LYS A 319 24.17 11.17 7.12
C LYS A 319 24.23 12.27 6.05
N LYS A 320 23.50 13.38 6.23
CA LYS A 320 23.57 14.54 5.33
C LYS A 320 24.99 15.12 5.27
N ARG A 321 25.71 15.16 6.40
CA ARG A 321 27.13 15.57 6.46
C ARG A 321 28.08 14.65 5.69
N GLN A 322 27.65 13.42 5.40
CA GLN A 322 28.38 12.45 4.55
C GLN A 322 27.99 12.56 3.07
N ASN A 323 27.47 13.72 2.65
CA ASN A 323 27.09 14.02 1.25
C ASN A 323 25.94 13.16 0.69
N CYS A 324 25.07 12.64 1.54
CA CYS A 324 23.83 11.96 1.12
C CYS A 324 22.73 12.99 0.78
N THR A 325 22.05 12.82 -0.36
CA THR A 325 20.80 13.55 -0.66
C THR A 325 19.65 12.87 0.09
N ILE A 326 18.95 13.60 0.95
CA ILE A 326 17.89 13.06 1.80
C ILE A 326 16.64 13.92 1.62
N HIS A 327 15.54 13.29 1.23
CA HIS A 327 14.21 13.86 1.19
C HIS A 327 13.32 13.09 2.18
N VAL A 328 12.71 13.80 3.12
CA VAL A 328 11.77 13.24 4.10
C VAL A 328 10.38 13.71 3.71
N PHE A 329 9.46 12.77 3.53
CA PHE A 329 8.07 13.02 3.23
C PHE A 329 7.23 12.68 4.46
N ILE A 330 6.61 13.71 5.02
CA ILE A 330 5.66 13.60 6.12
C ILE A 330 4.24 13.76 5.60
N VAL A 331 3.32 13.07 6.25
CA VAL A 331 1.89 13.17 5.97
C VAL A 331 1.30 14.32 6.78
N ASP A 332 0.57 15.23 6.10
CA ASP A 332 -0.35 16.13 6.79
C ASP A 332 -1.77 15.70 6.50
N ALA A 333 -2.36 14.99 7.45
CA ALA A 333 -3.77 14.67 7.42
C ALA A 333 -4.53 15.91 7.89
N ASN A 334 -5.07 16.67 6.94
CA ASN A 334 -5.98 17.77 7.26
C ASN A 334 -7.17 17.22 8.08
N ASN A 335 -7.49 17.87 9.20
CA ASN A 335 -8.68 17.63 10.05
C ASN A 335 -8.72 16.38 10.95
N SER A 336 -7.75 16.24 11.86
CA SER A 336 -7.86 15.24 12.94
C SER A 336 -7.05 15.58 14.19
N GLU A 337 -7.51 15.14 15.36
CA GLU A 337 -6.83 15.33 16.65
C GLU A 337 -5.40 14.73 16.64
N PHE A 338 -5.17 13.64 15.92
CA PHE A 338 -3.84 13.03 15.81
C PHE A 338 -2.82 13.90 15.06
N THR A 339 -3.26 14.76 14.13
CA THR A 339 -2.37 15.66 13.39
C THR A 339 -1.69 16.65 14.34
N ALA A 340 -2.37 17.07 15.40
CA ALA A 340 -1.77 17.89 16.46
C ALA A 340 -0.72 17.10 17.26
N CYS A 341 -0.98 15.83 17.57
CA CYS A 341 -0.02 14.95 18.26
C CYS A 341 1.24 14.71 17.41
N ILE A 342 1.08 14.38 16.13
CA ILE A 342 2.20 14.20 15.19
C ILE A 342 2.98 15.51 15.04
N ASN A 343 2.30 16.64 14.81
CA ASN A 343 2.97 17.95 14.71
C ASN A 343 3.77 18.30 15.98
N LYS A 344 3.29 17.89 17.17
CA LYS A 344 4.03 18.08 18.42
C LYS A 344 5.26 17.18 18.49
N MET A 345 5.17 15.93 18.05
CA MET A 345 6.32 15.02 17.95
C MET A 345 7.36 15.54 16.95
N ASP A 346 6.87 16.06 15.83
CA ASP A 346 7.69 16.52 14.71
C ASP A 346 8.35 17.89 14.97
N GLY A 347 7.79 18.73 15.85
CA GLY A 347 8.16 20.15 15.98
C GLY A 347 9.67 20.45 15.95
N GLU A 348 10.37 20.10 17.03
CA GLU A 348 11.83 20.31 17.13
C GLU A 348 12.63 19.43 16.15
N PRO A 349 12.37 18.10 16.02
CA PRO A 349 13.10 17.24 15.09
C PRO A 349 13.02 17.69 13.63
N LYS A 350 11.85 18.11 13.16
CA LYS A 350 11.62 18.62 11.80
C LYS A 350 12.40 19.92 11.57
N TYR A 351 12.35 20.86 12.50
CA TYR A 351 13.11 22.10 12.41
C TYR A 351 14.63 21.83 12.35
N ASN A 352 15.11 20.87 13.14
CA ASN A 352 16.51 20.46 13.12
C ASN A 352 16.93 19.87 11.77
N LEU A 353 16.08 19.07 11.11
CA LEU A 353 16.36 18.57 9.77
C LEU A 353 16.48 19.71 8.74
N ILE A 354 15.51 20.62 8.72
CA ILE A 354 15.45 21.72 7.75
C ILE A 354 16.65 22.66 7.92
N SER A 355 16.99 23.03 9.16
CA SER A 355 18.13 23.91 9.47
C SER A 355 19.50 23.31 9.07
N HIS A 356 19.56 21.98 8.89
CA HIS A 356 20.76 21.27 8.45
C HIS A 356 20.72 20.85 6.97
N GLY A 357 19.80 21.42 6.18
CA GLY A 357 19.74 21.22 4.72
C GLY A 357 19.16 19.87 4.29
N VAL A 358 18.41 19.20 5.16
CA VAL A 358 17.58 18.05 4.77
C VAL A 358 16.26 18.57 4.22
N HIS A 359 15.85 18.09 3.06
CA HIS A 359 14.60 18.51 2.45
C HIS A 359 13.43 17.78 3.10
N VAL A 360 12.51 18.51 3.73
CA VAL A 360 11.29 17.94 4.30
C VAL A 360 10.10 18.42 3.50
N TYR A 361 9.29 17.48 3.03
CA TYR A 361 8.09 17.72 2.26
C TYR A 361 6.87 17.22 3.00
N ARG A 362 5.81 17.98 2.90
CA ARG A 362 4.50 17.66 3.41
C ARG A 362 3.61 17.21 2.26
N ILE A 363 3.04 16.02 2.39
CA ILE A 363 2.09 15.47 1.42
C ILE A 363 0.70 15.94 1.83
N ILE A 364 0.06 16.69 0.93
CA ILE A 364 -1.30 17.19 1.10
C ILE A 364 -2.15 16.65 -0.04
N PHE A 365 -3.36 16.20 0.32
CA PHE A 365 -4.32 15.64 -0.60
C PHE A 365 -5.55 16.55 -0.71
N GLU A 366 -5.68 17.22 -1.85
CA GLU A 366 -6.81 18.10 -2.17
C GLU A 366 -7.44 17.66 -3.50
N ASN A 367 -8.75 17.46 -3.55
CA ASN A 367 -9.50 17.18 -4.78
C ASN A 367 -8.93 16.03 -5.65
N GLY A 368 -8.47 14.95 -5.02
CA GLY A 368 -7.87 13.79 -5.72
C GLY A 368 -6.43 14.00 -6.20
N MET A 369 -5.85 15.18 -5.96
CA MET A 369 -4.47 15.51 -6.32
C MET A 369 -3.52 15.28 -5.15
N CYS A 370 -2.24 15.03 -5.45
CA CYS A 370 -1.15 15.02 -4.47
C CYS A 370 -0.32 16.30 -4.64
N ARG A 371 -0.28 17.13 -3.60
CA ARG A 371 0.56 18.32 -3.51
C ARG A 371 1.69 18.07 -2.53
N LEU A 372 2.89 18.49 -2.92
CA LEU A 372 4.09 18.42 -2.09
C LEU A 372 4.47 19.84 -1.71
N GLU A 373 4.35 20.17 -0.44
CA GLU A 373 4.74 21.46 0.12
C GLU A 373 6.05 21.32 0.90
N VAL A 374 6.90 22.35 0.90
CA VAL A 374 8.10 22.35 1.75
C VAL A 374 7.67 22.70 3.18
N ALA A 375 8.10 21.88 4.14
CA ALA A 375 7.57 21.86 5.50
C ALA A 375 8.21 22.85 6.48
#